data_AF-A0A918Q5H8-F1
#
_entry.id   AF-A0A918Q5H8-F1
#
_cell.length_a   1.000
_cell.length_b   1.000
_cell.length_c   1.000
_cell.angle_alpha   90.00
_cell.angle_beta   90.00
_cell.angle_gamma   90.00
#
_symmetry.space_group_name_H-M   'P 1'
#
loop_
_entity.id
_entity.type
_entity.pdbx_description
1 polymer ?
#
loop_
_entity_poly.entity_id
_entity_poly.type
_entity_poly.pdbx_seq_one_letter_code
_entity_poly.pdbx_strand_id
1 'polypeptide(L)'
;MRSRRWWNTAAVVAASAGLCAMQGITGQSAPPAGHTRDGGKDGPVEARTRTVALNTTVDGTFAALGSRDTEPFSMLGVTWARPSAVVAGAVEFRARDAETEVWSDWRELDVGSGPGEDGAARGGTDPAWVGPSDGVEVRVNGDNAAPLPTGLRLDMIDPGGTDAGTGTDAGTGTDAGTGVDAPAAEQPPIVSRADWGADESISPEKPSYLPGGKVKAAVVHHTAESNDYTCTEAPAVVRGVYTYHVKQLGWKDIGYNFLADKCGTVYEGRKGGVDRAVLGAHAYGFNSETTGISILGTYTDAAPPNEALTSVARLAGWKLGLDGVDPAGTAVLTAGAAGKNHAGKSWAKGARLRFPAIHGHRDGYNTECPGDALYGQLPTIRSWAAGRATAPALP
;
A
#
# COMPACT_ATOMS: atom_id res chain seq x y z
N MET A 1 -64.48 3.00 23.88
CA MET A 1 -64.68 2.11 22.71
C MET A 1 -63.31 1.61 22.27
N ARG A 2 -62.77 0.53 22.84
CA ARG A 2 -62.74 -0.84 22.28
C ARG A 2 -62.59 -0.89 20.75
N SER A 3 -61.42 -1.26 20.22
CA SER A 3 -61.13 -2.66 19.88
C SER A 3 -59.66 -2.86 19.44
N ARG A 4 -59.03 -3.91 20.02
CA ARG A 4 -57.86 -4.61 19.49
C ARG A 4 -58.36 -5.59 18.42
N ARG A 5 -57.57 -5.84 17.37
CA ARG A 5 -57.65 -7.07 16.59
C ARG A 5 -56.26 -7.66 16.36
N TRP A 6 -56.13 -8.89 16.85
CA TRP A 6 -55.09 -9.86 16.56
C TRP A 6 -55.44 -10.60 15.26
N TRP A 7 -54.44 -11.06 14.52
CA TRP A 7 -54.57 -12.23 13.64
C TRP A 7 -53.33 -13.12 13.78
N ASN A 8 -53.60 -14.40 14.04
CA ASN A 8 -52.67 -15.52 14.14
C ASN A 8 -52.45 -16.16 12.76
N THR A 9 -51.19 -16.51 12.51
CA THR A 9 -50.64 -17.78 11.99
C THR A 9 -51.26 -18.50 10.78
N ALA A 10 -50.42 -18.83 9.78
CA ALA A 10 -50.31 -20.19 9.21
C ALA A 10 -48.96 -20.37 8.49
N ALA A 11 -48.15 -21.31 9.00
CA ALA A 11 -46.96 -21.84 8.35
C ALA A 11 -47.35 -23.04 7.48
N VAL A 12 -46.75 -23.19 6.30
CA VAL A 12 -46.86 -24.40 5.47
C VAL A 12 -45.50 -25.08 5.45
N VAL A 13 -45.46 -26.26 6.05
CA VAL A 13 -44.38 -27.25 5.96
C VAL A 13 -44.78 -28.24 4.86
N ALA A 14 -43.93 -28.41 3.85
CA ALA A 14 -44.05 -29.52 2.90
C ALA A 14 -43.01 -30.59 3.25
N ALA A 15 -43.50 -31.75 3.69
CA ALA A 15 -42.73 -32.96 3.91
C ALA A 15 -42.77 -33.83 2.66
N SER A 16 -41.62 -34.37 2.24
CA SER A 16 -41.54 -35.48 1.29
C SER A 16 -40.69 -36.60 1.92
N ALA A 17 -41.36 -37.73 2.16
CA ALA A 17 -40.78 -38.98 2.61
C ALA A 17 -40.32 -39.83 1.42
N GLY A 18 -39.22 -40.57 1.58
CA GLY A 18 -38.71 -41.48 0.54
C GLY A 18 -37.68 -42.49 1.06
N LEU A 19 -38.19 -43.53 1.74
CA LEU A 19 -37.71 -44.91 1.86
C LEU A 19 -36.21 -45.26 2.05
N CYS A 20 -35.92 -45.88 3.20
CA CYS A 20 -34.72 -46.67 3.47
C CYS A 20 -34.71 -47.99 2.67
N ALA A 21 -33.55 -48.36 2.13
CA ALA A 21 -33.17 -49.74 1.85
C ALA A 21 -31.76 -49.98 2.39
N MET A 22 -31.65 -50.76 3.47
CA MET A 22 -30.38 -51.30 3.92
C MET A 22 -30.11 -52.62 3.19
N GLN A 23 -28.95 -52.73 2.56
CA GLN A 23 -28.29 -54.00 2.30
C GLN A 23 -26.83 -53.88 2.73
N GLY A 24 -26.46 -54.69 3.71
CA GLY A 24 -25.07 -54.86 4.13
C GLY A 24 -24.32 -55.74 3.14
N ILE A 25 -23.10 -55.33 2.78
CA ILE A 25 -22.08 -56.21 2.23
C ILE A 25 -20.79 -55.96 3.01
N THR A 26 -20.35 -56.99 3.70
CA THR A 26 -19.04 -57.11 4.33
C THR A 26 -17.97 -57.24 3.26
N GLY A 27 -16.92 -56.43 3.32
CA GLY A 27 -15.73 -56.59 2.48
C GLY A 27 -14.59 -55.67 2.92
N GLN A 28 -13.61 -56.25 3.63
CA GLN A 28 -12.28 -55.64 3.81
C GLN A 28 -11.61 -55.50 2.43
N SER A 29 -11.03 -54.33 2.16
CA SER A 29 -10.02 -54.15 1.11
C SER A 29 -9.09 -53.00 1.51
N ALA A 30 -7.79 -53.28 1.43
CA ALA A 30 -6.65 -52.45 1.81
C ALA A 30 -6.61 -51.08 1.08
N PRO A 31 -5.86 -50.08 1.60
CA PRO A 31 -5.83 -48.74 1.01
C PRO A 31 -5.02 -48.74 -0.29
N PRO A 32 -5.51 -48.19 -1.40
CA PRO A 32 -4.65 -47.92 -2.54
C PRO A 32 -3.94 -46.58 -2.36
N ALA A 33 -2.61 -46.69 -2.38
CA ALA A 33 -1.59 -45.79 -2.91
C ALA A 33 -1.87 -44.28 -2.94
N GLY A 34 -0.97 -43.55 -2.27
CA GLY A 34 -0.97 -42.09 -2.19
C GLY A 34 -1.08 -41.38 -3.53
N HIS A 35 -1.97 -40.40 -3.56
CA HIS A 35 -1.84 -39.28 -4.46
C HIS A 35 -0.77 -38.34 -3.87
N THR A 36 0.41 -38.42 -4.46
CA THR A 36 1.40 -37.35 -4.48
C THR A 36 0.69 -36.02 -4.67
N ARG A 37 0.96 -35.07 -3.77
CA ARG A 37 0.64 -33.65 -3.93
C ARG A 37 1.01 -33.22 -5.35
N ASP A 38 0.01 -32.84 -6.14
CA ASP A 38 0.27 -31.99 -7.30
C ASP A 38 0.27 -30.55 -6.78
N GLY A 39 1.46 -29.97 -6.70
CA GLY A 39 1.65 -28.58 -6.32
C GLY A 39 1.04 -27.69 -7.41
N GLY A 40 -0.09 -27.07 -7.09
CA GLY A 40 -0.61 -25.94 -7.86
C GLY A 40 0.46 -24.86 -7.92
N LYS A 41 0.85 -24.48 -9.13
CA LYS A 41 1.94 -23.54 -9.37
C LYS A 41 1.43 -22.12 -9.11
N ASP A 42 1.92 -21.49 -8.05
CA ASP A 42 1.70 -20.06 -7.75
C ASP A 42 2.45 -19.20 -8.79
N GLY A 43 1.78 -18.89 -9.89
CA GLY A 43 2.23 -17.92 -10.87
C GLY A 43 1.90 -16.48 -10.45
N PRO A 44 2.44 -15.46 -11.14
CA PRO A 44 2.09 -14.07 -10.87
C PRO A 44 0.58 -13.83 -11.04
N VAL A 45 0.01 -12.93 -10.23
CA VAL A 45 -1.39 -12.51 -10.37
C VAL A 45 -1.43 -11.32 -11.31
N GLU A 46 -1.98 -11.54 -12.51
CA GLU A 46 -2.07 -10.49 -13.53
C GLU A 46 -3.13 -9.44 -13.17
N ALA A 47 -2.72 -8.17 -13.11
CA ALA A 47 -3.61 -7.04 -12.94
C ALA A 47 -4.10 -6.50 -14.29
N ARG A 48 -5.37 -6.08 -14.33
CA ARG A 48 -5.96 -5.42 -15.51
C ARG A 48 -6.06 -3.92 -15.27
N THR A 49 -5.77 -3.13 -16.31
CA THR A 49 -5.81 -1.67 -16.24
C THR A 49 -6.74 -1.08 -17.29
N ARG A 50 -7.50 -0.05 -16.94
CA ARG A 50 -8.37 0.69 -17.85
C ARG A 50 -8.20 2.18 -17.64
N THR A 51 -8.22 2.94 -18.72
CA THR A 51 -7.92 4.36 -18.69
C THR A 51 -8.99 5.13 -19.45
N VAL A 52 -9.44 6.25 -18.88
CA VAL A 52 -10.45 7.12 -19.51
C VAL A 52 -10.03 8.58 -19.40
N ALA A 53 -9.96 9.28 -20.52
CA ALA A 53 -9.66 10.71 -20.53
C ALA A 53 -10.74 11.53 -19.81
N LEU A 54 -10.32 12.54 -19.05
CA LEU A 54 -11.26 13.48 -18.43
C LEU A 54 -11.63 14.58 -19.44
N ASN A 55 -12.90 15.04 -19.38
CA ASN A 55 -13.35 16.17 -20.18
C ASN A 55 -12.96 17.46 -19.47
N THR A 56 -11.98 18.18 -20.01
CA THR A 56 -11.54 19.48 -19.48
C THR A 56 -12.36 20.63 -20.08
N THR A 57 -12.73 21.61 -19.25
CA THR A 57 -13.41 22.83 -19.69
C THR A 57 -12.54 23.69 -20.60
N VAL A 58 -13.16 24.57 -21.38
CA VAL A 58 -12.46 25.45 -22.34
C VAL A 58 -11.44 26.36 -21.67
N ASP A 59 -11.74 26.84 -20.45
CA ASP A 59 -10.84 27.66 -19.64
C ASP A 59 -9.75 26.85 -18.93
N GLY A 60 -9.82 25.52 -18.97
CA GLY A 60 -8.80 24.62 -18.44
C GLY A 60 -8.77 24.52 -16.91
N THR A 61 -9.77 25.04 -16.20
CA THR A 61 -9.78 25.11 -14.73
C THR A 61 -10.52 23.94 -14.07
N PHE A 62 -11.32 23.21 -14.85
CA PHE A 62 -12.10 22.07 -14.37
C PHE A 62 -12.01 20.90 -15.34
N ALA A 63 -11.96 19.68 -14.82
CA ALA A 63 -12.09 18.47 -15.62
C ALA A 63 -12.96 17.43 -14.91
N ALA A 64 -13.74 16.66 -15.67
CA ALA A 64 -14.60 15.65 -15.06
C ALA A 64 -14.82 14.41 -15.92
N LEU A 65 -15.19 13.35 -15.23
CA LEU A 65 -15.79 12.14 -15.76
C LEU A 65 -17.15 11.97 -15.12
N GLY A 66 -18.23 12.24 -15.87
CA GLY A 66 -19.59 12.00 -15.38
C GLY A 66 -19.82 10.53 -15.04
N SER A 67 -20.72 10.29 -14.08
CA SER A 67 -21.07 8.97 -13.55
C SER A 67 -21.38 7.98 -14.68
N ARG A 68 -20.80 6.79 -14.60
CA ARG A 68 -20.95 5.72 -15.59
C ARG A 68 -20.65 4.35 -14.99
N ASP A 69 -21.18 3.33 -15.66
CA ASP A 69 -20.78 1.94 -15.45
C ASP A 69 -19.40 1.66 -16.03
N THR A 70 -18.72 0.67 -15.46
CA THR A 70 -17.39 0.24 -15.82
C THR A 70 -17.29 -1.28 -15.71
N GLU A 71 -16.26 -1.86 -16.33
CA GLU A 71 -15.85 -3.21 -15.94
C GLU A 71 -15.24 -3.17 -14.53
N PRO A 72 -15.30 -4.29 -13.76
CA PRO A 72 -14.84 -4.32 -12.37
C PRO A 72 -13.41 -3.79 -12.18
N PHE A 73 -13.22 -3.06 -11.08
CA PHE A 73 -11.94 -2.54 -10.60
C PHE A 73 -11.96 -2.44 -9.07
N SER A 74 -10.79 -2.28 -8.46
CA SER A 74 -10.69 -2.09 -6.99
C SER A 74 -9.74 -0.99 -6.56
N MET A 75 -9.03 -0.40 -7.51
CA MET A 75 -8.17 0.74 -7.27
C MET A 75 -8.31 1.75 -8.40
N LEU A 76 -8.19 3.04 -8.08
CA LEU A 76 -8.15 4.11 -9.07
C LEU A 76 -7.12 5.19 -8.73
N GLY A 77 -6.76 5.99 -9.72
CA GLY A 77 -5.97 7.21 -9.57
C GLY A 77 -6.18 8.14 -10.76
N VAL A 78 -5.75 9.40 -10.63
CA VAL A 78 -5.82 10.37 -11.73
C VAL A 78 -4.42 10.77 -12.13
N THR A 79 -4.10 10.65 -13.42
CA THR A 79 -2.77 10.98 -13.96
C THR A 79 -2.82 12.05 -15.03
N TRP A 80 -1.70 12.74 -15.25
CA TRP A 80 -1.52 13.78 -16.26
C TRP A 80 -0.21 13.65 -17.03
N ALA A 81 -0.11 14.33 -18.17
CA ALA A 81 0.93 14.07 -19.16
C ALA A 81 2.35 14.48 -18.75
N ARG A 82 2.53 15.54 -17.96
CA ARG A 82 3.84 16.00 -17.51
C ARG A 82 4.09 15.63 -16.05
N PRO A 83 5.03 14.73 -15.73
CA PRO A 83 5.34 14.34 -14.34
C PRO A 83 5.64 15.51 -13.39
N SER A 84 6.28 16.56 -13.91
CA SER A 84 6.65 17.73 -13.11
C SER A 84 5.50 18.74 -12.91
N ALA A 85 4.34 18.55 -13.57
CA ALA A 85 3.18 19.41 -13.34
C ALA A 85 2.48 18.99 -12.04
N VAL A 86 1.84 19.95 -11.38
CA VAL A 86 1.11 19.74 -10.13
C VAL A 86 -0.31 20.25 -10.33
N VAL A 87 -1.29 19.52 -9.80
CA VAL A 87 -2.66 20.01 -9.67
C VAL A 87 -2.69 20.93 -8.44
N ALA A 88 -2.85 22.23 -8.66
CA ALA A 88 -3.11 23.17 -7.58
C ALA A 88 -4.62 23.22 -7.34
N GLY A 89 -5.14 22.28 -6.53
CA GLY A 89 -6.55 22.14 -6.20
C GLY A 89 -6.92 20.70 -5.88
N ALA A 90 -8.22 20.40 -5.89
CA ALA A 90 -8.74 19.10 -5.45
C ALA A 90 -8.94 18.14 -6.63
N VAL A 91 -8.58 16.87 -6.39
CA VAL A 91 -8.95 15.73 -7.24
C VAL A 91 -9.90 14.86 -6.43
N GLU A 92 -11.14 14.72 -6.85
CA GLU A 92 -12.16 14.00 -6.10
C GLU A 92 -12.80 12.91 -6.97
N PHE A 93 -13.20 11.83 -6.31
CA PHE A 93 -13.90 10.71 -6.93
C PHE A 93 -15.03 10.20 -6.03
N ARG A 94 -15.91 9.42 -6.65
CA ARG A 94 -16.74 8.44 -5.94
C ARG A 94 -16.84 7.17 -6.77
N ALA A 95 -16.97 6.04 -6.09
CA ALA A 95 -17.12 4.73 -6.71
C ALA A 95 -18.41 4.06 -6.26
N ARG A 96 -18.98 3.21 -7.12
CA ARG A 96 -20.13 2.37 -6.80
C ARG A 96 -19.64 0.98 -6.42
N ASP A 97 -20.02 0.55 -5.24
CA ASP A 97 -19.77 -0.81 -4.75
C ASP A 97 -20.51 -1.83 -5.63
N ALA A 98 -19.79 -2.84 -6.10
CA ALA A 98 -20.29 -3.78 -7.11
C ALA A 98 -21.34 -4.78 -6.56
N GLU A 99 -21.41 -4.97 -5.24
CA GLU A 99 -22.36 -5.90 -4.62
C GLU A 99 -23.64 -5.18 -4.18
N THR A 100 -23.48 -4.04 -3.52
CA THR A 100 -24.58 -3.26 -2.92
C THR A 100 -25.17 -2.22 -3.86
N GLU A 101 -24.49 -1.90 -4.96
CA GLU A 101 -24.82 -0.84 -5.91
C GLU A 101 -24.85 0.57 -5.27
N VAL A 102 -24.29 0.72 -4.05
CA VAL A 102 -24.25 1.99 -3.32
C VAL A 102 -23.04 2.80 -3.75
N TRP A 103 -23.26 4.08 -4.02
CA TRP A 103 -22.19 5.04 -4.25
C TRP A 103 -21.56 5.50 -2.94
N SER A 104 -20.24 5.58 -2.90
CA SER A 104 -19.55 6.29 -1.84
C SER A 104 -19.90 7.78 -1.84
N ASP A 105 -19.68 8.44 -0.71
CA ASP A 105 -19.50 9.88 -0.69
C ASP A 105 -18.30 10.28 -1.57
N TRP A 106 -18.23 11.57 -1.94
CA TRP A 106 -17.05 12.11 -2.61
C TRP A 106 -15.84 12.02 -1.68
N ARG A 107 -14.74 11.51 -2.21
CA ARG A 107 -13.44 11.35 -1.54
C ARG A 107 -12.38 12.07 -2.36
N GLU A 108 -11.40 12.64 -1.67
CA GLU A 108 -10.26 13.32 -2.30
C GLU A 108 -9.09 12.34 -2.52
N LEU A 109 -8.34 12.52 -3.60
CA LEU A 109 -7.08 11.83 -3.88
C LEU A 109 -5.90 12.75 -3.59
N ASP A 110 -4.90 12.24 -2.88
CA ASP A 110 -3.70 13.00 -2.55
C ASP A 110 -2.86 13.27 -3.82
N VAL A 111 -2.46 14.54 -4.02
CA VAL A 111 -1.64 15.02 -5.15
C VAL A 111 -0.18 15.32 -4.75
N GLY A 112 0.17 15.07 -3.49
CA GLY A 112 1.33 15.59 -2.78
C GLY A 112 2.59 14.71 -2.80
N SER A 113 2.59 13.53 -3.42
CA SER A 113 3.76 12.62 -3.45
C SER A 113 4.94 13.11 -4.29
N GLY A 114 4.81 14.26 -4.96
CA GLY A 114 5.87 14.89 -5.74
C GLY A 114 6.00 14.36 -7.16
N PRO A 115 7.10 14.67 -7.88
CA PRO A 115 7.23 14.34 -9.30
C PRO A 115 7.39 12.84 -9.59
N GLY A 116 7.44 11.99 -8.55
CA GLY A 116 7.65 10.56 -8.66
C GLY A 116 9.11 10.17 -8.93
N GLU A 117 9.29 9.06 -9.64
CA GLU A 117 10.60 8.56 -10.03
C GLU A 117 11.23 9.36 -11.18
N ASP A 118 12.57 9.48 -11.17
CA ASP A 118 13.31 9.99 -12.32
C ASP A 118 13.02 9.16 -13.58
N GLY A 119 12.48 9.80 -14.62
CA GLY A 119 12.07 9.13 -15.85
C GLY A 119 10.62 8.64 -15.87
N ALA A 120 9.80 9.00 -14.86
CA ALA A 120 8.37 8.76 -14.87
C ALA A 120 7.74 9.26 -16.18
N ALA A 121 6.80 8.48 -16.72
CA ALA A 121 6.09 8.83 -17.94
C ALA A 121 4.99 9.87 -17.68
N ARG A 122 4.42 9.86 -16.47
CA ARG A 122 3.27 10.70 -16.08
C ARG A 122 3.39 11.15 -14.63
N GLY A 123 2.70 12.24 -14.32
CA GLY A 123 2.41 12.63 -12.93
C GLY A 123 1.05 12.09 -12.54
N GLY A 124 0.79 11.94 -11.25
CA GLY A 124 -0.48 11.43 -10.78
C GLY A 124 -0.71 11.69 -9.31
N THR A 125 -1.94 11.43 -8.88
CA THR A 125 -2.28 11.28 -7.48
C THR A 125 -1.64 10.03 -6.89
N ASP A 126 -1.65 9.89 -5.57
CA ASP A 126 -1.61 8.57 -4.95
C ASP A 126 -2.89 7.80 -5.32
N PRO A 127 -2.82 6.46 -5.51
CA PRO A 127 -4.00 5.68 -5.86
C PRO A 127 -4.86 5.39 -4.62
N ALA A 128 -6.16 5.21 -4.82
CA ALA A 128 -7.09 4.83 -3.76
C ALA A 128 -7.66 3.43 -3.98
N TRP A 129 -7.59 2.59 -2.95
CA TRP A 129 -8.43 1.40 -2.82
C TRP A 129 -9.90 1.78 -2.65
N VAL A 130 -10.76 1.18 -3.45
CA VAL A 130 -12.21 1.40 -3.44
C VAL A 130 -13.02 0.12 -3.21
N GLY A 131 -12.34 -1.02 -2.96
CA GLY A 131 -12.98 -2.33 -2.91
C GLY A 131 -13.58 -2.74 -4.27
N PRO A 132 -14.27 -3.89 -4.35
CA PRO A 132 -14.95 -4.30 -5.59
C PRO A 132 -15.93 -3.23 -6.07
N SER A 133 -15.60 -2.57 -7.18
CA SER A 133 -16.38 -1.45 -7.74
C SER A 133 -16.68 -1.65 -9.22
N ASP A 134 -17.83 -1.18 -9.67
CA ASP A 134 -18.30 -1.30 -11.05
C ASP A 134 -18.86 0.03 -11.63
N GLY A 135 -18.82 1.12 -10.86
CA GLY A 135 -19.19 2.45 -11.31
C GLY A 135 -18.25 3.52 -10.77
N VAL A 136 -18.07 4.60 -11.53
CA VAL A 136 -17.15 5.68 -11.15
C VAL A 136 -17.63 7.06 -11.59
N GLU A 137 -17.28 8.08 -10.81
CA GLU A 137 -17.37 9.49 -11.16
C GLU A 137 -16.15 10.24 -10.62
N VAL A 138 -15.60 11.17 -11.41
CA VAL A 138 -14.39 11.92 -11.06
C VAL A 138 -14.57 13.39 -11.39
N ARG A 139 -14.04 14.27 -10.55
CA ARG A 139 -13.91 15.70 -10.81
C ARG A 139 -12.56 16.21 -10.36
N VAL A 140 -12.02 17.18 -11.09
CA VAL A 140 -10.76 17.86 -10.81
C VAL A 140 -11.02 19.34 -10.89
N ASN A 141 -10.71 20.07 -9.84
CA ASN A 141 -10.94 21.50 -9.75
C ASN A 141 -9.65 22.25 -9.41
N GLY A 142 -9.32 23.28 -10.18
CA GLY A 142 -8.20 24.17 -9.87
C GLY A 142 -8.56 25.19 -8.81
N ASP A 143 -7.74 25.29 -7.76
CA ASP A 143 -7.88 26.29 -6.71
C ASP A 143 -7.72 27.70 -7.28
N ASN A 144 -8.63 28.60 -6.90
CA ASN A 144 -8.65 29.98 -7.39
C ASN A 144 -8.56 30.08 -8.92
N ALA A 145 -9.20 29.14 -9.63
CA ALA A 145 -9.17 29.02 -11.09
C ALA A 145 -7.76 28.79 -11.66
N ALA A 146 -6.89 28.11 -10.92
CA ALA A 146 -5.60 27.66 -11.44
C ALA A 146 -5.80 26.69 -12.63
N PRO A 147 -4.99 26.81 -13.70
CA PRO A 147 -5.11 25.92 -14.85
C PRO A 147 -4.66 24.49 -14.50
N LEU A 148 -5.42 23.51 -14.98
CA LEU A 148 -5.12 22.09 -14.77
C LEU A 148 -4.03 21.57 -15.73
N PRO A 149 -3.25 20.55 -15.32
CA PRO A 149 -2.33 19.86 -16.21
C PRO A 149 -3.03 19.26 -17.44
N THR A 150 -2.33 19.21 -18.57
CA THR A 150 -2.89 18.63 -19.79
C THR A 150 -2.88 17.11 -19.76
N GLY A 151 -3.82 16.50 -20.48
CA GLY A 151 -3.90 15.05 -20.64
C GLY A 151 -4.33 14.32 -19.37
N LEU A 152 -5.19 14.95 -18.56
CA LEU A 152 -5.81 14.31 -17.40
C LEU A 152 -6.62 13.09 -17.82
N ARG A 153 -6.45 12.00 -17.07
CA ARG A 153 -7.20 10.76 -17.25
C ARG A 153 -7.39 10.06 -15.92
N LEU A 154 -8.50 9.34 -15.80
CA LEU A 154 -8.73 8.35 -14.77
C LEU A 154 -8.04 7.05 -15.18
N ASP A 155 -7.28 6.45 -14.26
CA ASP A 155 -6.72 5.11 -14.40
C ASP A 155 -7.37 4.21 -13.34
N MET A 156 -7.98 3.12 -13.78
CA MET A 156 -8.65 2.11 -12.94
C MET A 156 -7.90 0.79 -13.05
N ILE A 157 -7.78 0.10 -11.92
CA ILE A 157 -6.98 -1.11 -11.76
C ILE A 157 -7.82 -2.18 -11.07
N ASP A 158 -7.87 -3.33 -11.69
CA ASP A 158 -8.30 -4.59 -11.09
C ASP A 158 -7.01 -5.38 -10.77
N PRO A 159 -6.63 -5.52 -9.48
CA PRO A 159 -5.36 -6.12 -9.08
C PRO A 159 -5.34 -7.66 -9.18
N GLY A 160 -6.46 -8.28 -9.58
CA GLY A 160 -6.64 -9.74 -9.60
C GLY A 160 -6.77 -10.35 -8.20
N GLY A 161 -7.42 -11.53 -8.13
CA GLY A 161 -7.59 -12.46 -7.01
C GLY A 161 -7.50 -11.93 -5.56
N THR A 162 -8.56 -12.10 -4.75
CA THR A 162 -8.51 -11.87 -3.29
C THR A 162 -7.90 -13.03 -2.49
N ASP A 163 -7.51 -14.12 -3.17
CA ASP A 163 -7.01 -15.33 -2.52
C ASP A 163 -5.53 -15.14 -2.15
N ALA A 164 -5.28 -14.71 -0.92
CA ALA A 164 -3.96 -14.81 -0.32
C ALA A 164 -3.61 -16.30 -0.18
N GLY A 165 -2.49 -16.71 -0.77
CA GLY A 165 -1.85 -17.97 -0.41
C GLY A 165 -1.66 -17.98 1.10
N THR A 166 -2.16 -19.01 1.78
CA THR A 166 -1.95 -19.21 3.20
C THR A 166 -0.46 -19.39 3.43
N GLY A 167 0.24 -18.32 3.81
CA GLY A 167 1.63 -18.36 4.22
C GLY A 167 1.78 -19.39 5.33
N THR A 168 2.45 -20.50 5.03
CA THR A 168 2.80 -21.51 6.01
C THR A 168 3.75 -20.92 7.05
N ASP A 169 3.41 -21.11 8.33
CA ASP A 169 4.20 -20.76 9.51
C ASP A 169 5.72 -20.82 9.26
N ALA A 170 6.38 -19.66 9.32
CA ALA A 170 7.83 -19.58 9.40
C ALA A 170 8.25 -19.98 10.82
N GLY A 171 8.83 -21.17 10.94
CA GLY A 171 9.26 -21.76 12.20
C GLY A 171 10.28 -20.92 12.97
N THR A 172 10.09 -20.85 14.28
CA THR A 172 10.96 -20.21 15.26
C THR A 172 12.22 -21.07 15.51
N GLY A 173 13.37 -20.58 15.04
CA GLY A 173 14.68 -21.12 15.42
C GLY A 173 15.35 -20.17 16.41
N THR A 174 15.31 -20.51 17.70
CA THR A 174 16.11 -19.83 18.73
C THR A 174 17.51 -20.45 18.77
N ASP A 175 18.55 -19.62 18.71
CA ASP A 175 19.84 -19.99 19.28
C ASP A 175 20.47 -18.79 20.00
N ALA A 176 20.95 -19.06 21.22
CA ALA A 176 21.44 -18.05 22.16
C ALA A 176 22.97 -17.99 22.10
N GLY A 177 23.52 -16.82 21.78
CA GLY A 177 24.95 -16.54 21.82
C GLY A 177 25.23 -15.14 22.36
N THR A 178 25.92 -15.06 23.50
CA THR A 178 26.27 -13.82 24.21
C THR A 178 27.44 -13.09 23.56
N GLY A 179 27.29 -11.79 23.30
CA GLY A 179 28.38 -10.87 22.94
C GLY A 179 27.89 -9.41 22.90
N VAL A 180 28.60 -8.52 23.60
CA VAL A 180 28.26 -7.10 23.78
C VAL A 180 28.61 -6.26 22.55
N ASP A 181 27.59 -5.95 21.75
CA ASP A 181 27.38 -4.77 20.90
C ASP A 181 25.86 -4.71 20.66
N ALA A 182 25.25 -3.53 20.46
CA ALA A 182 23.79 -3.43 20.31
C ALA A 182 23.29 -4.42 19.23
N PRO A 183 22.40 -5.39 19.55
CA PRO A 183 22.07 -6.44 18.61
C PRO A 183 21.34 -5.81 17.42
N ALA A 184 21.79 -6.14 16.20
CA ALA A 184 20.93 -6.00 15.04
C ALA A 184 19.65 -6.78 15.37
N ALA A 185 18.50 -6.10 15.34
CA ALA A 185 17.22 -6.77 15.57
C ALA A 185 17.08 -7.95 14.59
N GLU A 186 16.43 -9.05 14.98
CA GLU A 186 16.18 -10.15 14.05
C GLU A 186 15.36 -9.66 12.85
N GLN A 187 15.59 -10.25 11.67
CA GLN A 187 14.78 -9.94 10.49
C GLN A 187 13.32 -10.27 10.78
N PRO A 188 12.39 -9.31 10.69
CA PRO A 188 10.98 -9.61 10.87
C PRO A 188 10.46 -10.49 9.71
N PRO A 189 9.35 -11.22 9.90
CA PRO A 189 8.66 -11.87 8.80
C PRO A 189 8.31 -10.86 7.71
N ILE A 190 8.65 -11.19 6.46
CA ILE A 190 8.36 -10.36 5.28
C ILE A 190 7.78 -11.27 4.21
N VAL A 191 6.56 -10.96 3.76
CA VAL A 191 5.91 -11.60 2.62
C VAL A 191 6.70 -11.25 1.37
N SER A 192 7.20 -12.27 0.66
CA SER A 192 8.02 -12.06 -0.52
C SER A 192 7.18 -11.55 -1.69
N ARG A 193 7.85 -10.99 -2.70
CA ARG A 193 7.19 -10.57 -3.95
C ARG A 193 6.39 -11.69 -4.62
N ALA A 194 6.92 -12.91 -4.62
CA ALA A 194 6.21 -14.06 -5.14
C ALA A 194 4.94 -14.36 -4.33
N ASP A 195 5.03 -14.30 -2.99
CA ASP A 195 3.92 -14.66 -2.11
C ASP A 195 2.76 -13.67 -2.15
N TRP A 196 3.02 -12.37 -2.40
CA TRP A 196 1.94 -11.40 -2.66
C TRP A 196 1.51 -11.35 -4.14
N GLY A 197 2.10 -12.18 -5.01
CA GLY A 197 1.68 -12.34 -6.39
C GLY A 197 2.20 -11.28 -7.35
N ALA A 198 3.40 -10.75 -7.12
CA ALA A 198 4.03 -9.77 -7.99
C ALA A 198 4.21 -10.29 -9.43
N ASP A 199 3.67 -9.56 -10.41
CA ASP A 199 3.98 -9.81 -11.82
C ASP A 199 5.31 -9.15 -12.23
N GLU A 200 6.42 -9.86 -12.06
CA GLU A 200 7.74 -9.36 -12.42
C GLU A 200 7.89 -9.01 -13.91
N SER A 201 6.99 -9.47 -14.79
CA SER A 201 7.05 -9.15 -16.22
C SER A 201 6.79 -7.68 -16.52
N ILE A 202 6.05 -6.98 -15.63
CA ILE A 202 5.76 -5.55 -15.82
C ILE A 202 6.94 -4.67 -15.39
N SER A 203 7.85 -5.19 -14.57
CA SER A 203 9.09 -4.54 -14.16
C SER A 203 10.29 -5.36 -14.68
N PRO A 204 10.70 -5.22 -15.95
CA PRO A 204 11.80 -6.03 -16.49
C PRO A 204 13.20 -5.52 -16.09
N GLU A 205 13.30 -4.28 -15.60
CA GLU A 205 14.60 -3.67 -15.28
C GLU A 205 15.29 -4.34 -14.08
N LYS A 206 16.62 -4.35 -14.07
CA LYS A 206 17.38 -4.86 -12.92
C LYS A 206 17.26 -3.90 -11.73
N PRO A 207 17.27 -4.43 -10.48
CA PRO A 207 17.28 -3.58 -9.30
C PRO A 207 18.52 -2.69 -9.25
N SER A 208 18.34 -1.49 -8.70
CA SER A 208 19.39 -0.52 -8.43
C SER A 208 19.61 -0.39 -6.92
N TYR A 209 20.81 0.02 -6.52
CA TYR A 209 21.21 0.09 -5.11
C TYR A 209 21.72 1.50 -4.77
N LEU A 210 21.65 1.86 -3.49
CA LEU A 210 22.13 3.14 -3.00
C LEU A 210 23.62 3.30 -3.36
N PRO A 211 24.06 4.45 -3.90
CA PRO A 211 25.46 4.67 -4.28
C PRO A 211 26.46 4.48 -3.13
N GLY A 212 26.04 4.77 -1.89
CA GLY A 212 26.84 4.56 -0.69
C GLY A 212 26.79 3.13 -0.14
N GLY A 213 25.98 2.25 -0.73
CA GLY A 213 25.79 0.86 -0.30
C GLY A 213 25.12 0.69 1.07
N LYS A 214 24.67 1.79 1.70
CA LYS A 214 24.15 1.83 3.08
C LYS A 214 22.91 2.69 3.19
N VAL A 215 21.95 2.24 3.99
CA VAL A 215 20.79 3.00 4.42
C VAL A 215 21.18 3.87 5.62
N LYS A 216 20.92 5.18 5.53
CA LYS A 216 21.21 6.12 6.62
C LYS A 216 19.98 6.46 7.46
N ALA A 217 18.79 6.34 6.89
CA ALA A 217 17.53 6.63 7.56
C ALA A 217 16.36 5.86 6.91
N ALA A 218 15.30 5.65 7.67
CA ALA A 218 14.02 5.15 7.19
C ALA A 218 13.01 6.31 7.09
N VAL A 219 12.35 6.40 5.94
CA VAL A 219 11.26 7.36 5.70
C VAL A 219 9.94 6.61 5.80
N VAL A 220 9.09 7.04 6.72
CA VAL A 220 7.76 6.48 6.94
C VAL A 220 6.74 7.23 6.08
N HIS A 221 5.93 6.44 5.38
CA HIS A 221 4.86 6.89 4.49
C HIS A 221 3.52 6.29 4.92
N HIS A 222 2.45 6.85 4.39
CA HIS A 222 1.22 6.11 4.13
C HIS A 222 1.01 6.01 2.62
N THR A 223 0.10 5.15 2.16
CA THR A 223 -0.31 5.13 0.75
C THR A 223 -1.41 6.15 0.42
N ALA A 224 -1.92 6.86 1.43
CA ALA A 224 -2.99 7.86 1.33
C ALA A 224 -4.33 7.31 0.78
N GLU A 225 -4.52 6.00 0.86
CA GLU A 225 -5.71 5.30 0.38
C GLU A 225 -6.75 5.05 1.48
N SER A 226 -7.88 4.42 1.15
CA SER A 226 -8.86 4.03 2.18
C SER A 226 -8.32 2.97 3.15
N ASN A 227 -8.81 2.98 4.39
CA ASN A 227 -8.57 1.94 5.39
C ASN A 227 -9.59 0.78 5.33
N ASP A 228 -10.49 0.76 4.35
CA ASP A 228 -11.65 -0.15 4.29
C ASP A 228 -11.31 -1.58 3.82
N TYR A 229 -10.11 -1.82 3.28
CA TYR A 229 -9.67 -3.17 2.87
C TYR A 229 -9.62 -4.15 4.06
N THR A 230 -9.87 -5.42 3.83
CA THR A 230 -9.66 -6.50 4.80
C THR A 230 -8.21 -6.97 4.79
N CYS A 231 -7.68 -7.55 5.89
CA CYS A 231 -6.29 -8.04 5.91
C CYS A 231 -5.99 -9.04 4.78
N THR A 232 -7.00 -9.82 4.37
CA THR A 232 -6.89 -10.78 3.25
C THR A 232 -6.79 -10.09 1.89
N GLU A 233 -7.28 -8.87 1.75
CA GLU A 233 -7.15 -8.05 0.53
C GLU A 233 -5.82 -7.29 0.47
N ALA A 234 -5.03 -7.23 1.54
CA ALA A 234 -3.79 -6.46 1.56
C ALA A 234 -2.80 -6.84 0.43
N PRO A 235 -2.60 -8.12 0.05
CA PRO A 235 -1.82 -8.46 -1.14
C PRO A 235 -2.37 -7.85 -2.44
N ALA A 236 -3.69 -7.77 -2.60
CA ALA A 236 -4.34 -7.15 -3.75
C ALA A 236 -4.13 -5.62 -3.76
N VAL A 237 -4.18 -4.99 -2.59
CA VAL A 237 -3.82 -3.56 -2.44
C VAL A 237 -2.37 -3.33 -2.89
N VAL A 238 -1.41 -4.13 -2.41
CA VAL A 238 0.01 -4.04 -2.81
C VAL A 238 0.18 -4.20 -4.33
N ARG A 239 -0.50 -5.19 -4.95
CA ARG A 239 -0.49 -5.39 -6.41
C ARG A 239 -1.09 -4.20 -7.15
N GLY A 240 -2.14 -3.59 -6.62
CA GLY A 240 -2.74 -2.38 -7.15
C GLY A 240 -1.74 -1.22 -7.19
N VAL A 241 -1.09 -0.92 -6.06
CA VAL A 241 -0.07 0.14 -5.95
C VAL A 241 1.09 -0.14 -6.91
N TYR A 242 1.57 -1.38 -6.94
CA TYR A 242 2.63 -1.81 -7.87
C TYR A 242 2.24 -1.56 -9.34
N THR A 243 1.05 -1.99 -9.73
CA THR A 243 0.52 -1.82 -11.08
C THR A 243 0.34 -0.34 -11.42
N TYR A 244 -0.13 0.48 -10.47
CA TYR A 244 -0.29 1.91 -10.66
C TYR A 244 1.06 2.59 -10.94
N HIS A 245 2.05 2.35 -10.09
CA HIS A 245 3.38 2.93 -10.25
C HIS A 245 4.01 2.54 -11.60
N VAL A 246 3.93 1.26 -11.96
CA VAL A 246 4.62 0.77 -13.17
C VAL A 246 3.83 1.08 -14.45
N LYS A 247 2.56 0.71 -14.52
CA LYS A 247 1.77 0.83 -15.77
C LYS A 247 1.23 2.24 -16.00
N GLN A 248 0.91 2.99 -14.93
CA GLN A 248 0.28 4.31 -15.06
C GLN A 248 1.28 5.45 -14.94
N LEU A 249 2.17 5.40 -13.96
CA LEU A 249 3.20 6.41 -13.78
C LEU A 249 4.48 6.15 -14.59
N GLY A 250 4.67 4.91 -15.07
CA GLY A 250 5.84 4.52 -15.86
C GLY A 250 7.10 4.34 -15.02
N TRP A 251 6.95 4.06 -13.73
CA TRP A 251 8.07 3.81 -12.83
C TRP A 251 8.64 2.41 -13.11
N LYS A 252 9.88 2.21 -12.69
CA LYS A 252 10.63 0.97 -12.87
C LYS A 252 10.07 -0.16 -12.03
N ASP A 253 9.48 0.16 -10.87
CA ASP A 253 8.91 -0.78 -9.89
C ASP A 253 8.01 0.00 -8.91
N ILE A 254 7.44 -0.68 -7.92
CA ILE A 254 6.81 -0.02 -6.76
C ILE A 254 7.85 0.86 -6.04
N GLY A 255 7.42 2.02 -5.55
CA GLY A 255 8.34 3.09 -5.11
C GLY A 255 8.94 2.87 -3.74
N TYR A 256 8.17 2.23 -2.86
CA TYR A 256 8.55 1.93 -1.48
C TYR A 256 9.40 0.66 -1.42
N ASN A 257 10.38 0.61 -0.52
CA ASN A 257 11.14 -0.62 -0.29
C ASN A 257 10.29 -1.68 0.42
N PHE A 258 9.41 -1.24 1.32
CA PHE A 258 8.50 -2.09 2.08
C PHE A 258 7.13 -1.45 2.22
N LEU A 259 6.12 -2.30 2.36
CA LEU A 259 4.76 -1.91 2.72
C LEU A 259 4.34 -2.68 3.97
N ALA A 260 3.49 -2.10 4.81
CA ALA A 260 2.92 -2.76 5.97
C ALA A 260 1.40 -2.54 5.98
N ASP A 261 0.62 -3.59 6.18
CA ASP A 261 -0.83 -3.46 6.34
C ASP A 261 -1.24 -3.11 7.77
N LYS A 262 -2.51 -2.74 7.95
CA LYS A 262 -3.09 -2.40 9.26
C LYS A 262 -3.11 -3.58 10.25
N CYS A 263 -2.84 -4.79 9.78
CA CYS A 263 -2.85 -6.03 10.54
C CYS A 263 -1.44 -6.48 10.94
N GLY A 264 -0.41 -5.71 10.55
CA GLY A 264 0.98 -5.94 10.92
C GLY A 264 1.76 -6.81 9.92
N THR A 265 1.19 -7.21 8.79
CA THR A 265 1.94 -7.95 7.77
C THR A 265 2.87 -6.99 7.03
N VAL A 266 4.13 -7.39 6.85
CA VAL A 266 5.11 -6.63 6.06
C VAL A 266 5.32 -7.31 4.71
N TYR A 267 5.34 -6.53 3.64
CA TYR A 267 5.53 -6.97 2.27
C TYR A 267 6.85 -6.40 1.71
N GLU A 268 7.62 -7.24 1.01
CA GLU A 268 8.72 -6.76 0.17
C GLU A 268 8.14 -5.90 -0.96
N GLY A 269 8.46 -4.62 -0.97
CA GLY A 269 8.08 -3.68 -2.03
C GLY A 269 9.08 -3.78 -3.17
N ARG A 270 9.88 -2.73 -3.37
CA ARG A 270 10.81 -2.60 -4.49
C ARG A 270 11.85 -3.72 -4.51
N LYS A 271 11.95 -4.43 -5.64
CA LYS A 271 12.77 -5.64 -5.76
C LYS A 271 14.27 -5.36 -5.61
N GLY A 272 15.00 -6.39 -5.19
CA GLY A 272 16.46 -6.38 -5.13
C GLY A 272 17.05 -7.03 -3.89
N GLY A 273 16.22 -7.54 -2.98
CA GLY A 273 16.62 -8.20 -1.75
C GLY A 273 16.35 -7.33 -0.52
N VAL A 274 15.59 -7.87 0.42
CA VAL A 274 15.12 -7.18 1.63
C VAL A 274 16.25 -6.73 2.55
N ASP A 275 17.38 -7.43 2.57
CA ASP A 275 18.58 -7.11 3.36
C ASP A 275 19.47 -6.07 2.67
N ARG A 276 19.31 -5.84 1.36
CA ARG A 276 20.19 -4.95 0.58
C ARG A 276 19.72 -3.50 0.57
N ALA A 277 20.65 -2.57 0.34
CA ALA A 277 20.37 -1.14 0.20
C ALA A 277 19.75 -0.84 -1.18
N VAL A 278 18.53 -1.32 -1.45
CA VAL A 278 17.79 -1.10 -2.69
C VAL A 278 17.39 0.37 -2.82
N LEU A 279 17.66 0.97 -3.99
CA LEU A 279 17.29 2.36 -4.29
C LEU A 279 15.78 2.46 -4.55
N GLY A 280 15.07 3.16 -3.67
CA GLY A 280 13.64 3.47 -3.77
C GLY A 280 13.30 4.68 -4.65
N ALA A 281 12.01 4.94 -4.81
CA ALA A 281 11.44 6.13 -5.46
C ALA A 281 10.28 6.68 -4.61
N HIS A 282 10.53 6.94 -3.33
CA HIS A 282 9.52 7.29 -2.34
C HIS A 282 9.72 8.67 -1.69
N ALA A 283 10.94 9.18 -1.64
CA ALA A 283 11.29 10.46 -1.00
C ALA A 283 12.15 11.29 -1.96
N TYR A 284 11.49 12.14 -2.75
CA TYR A 284 12.17 12.96 -3.75
C TYR A 284 13.33 13.77 -3.13
N GLY A 285 14.52 13.64 -3.72
CA GLY A 285 15.74 14.26 -3.20
C GLY A 285 16.45 13.51 -2.07
N PHE A 286 15.86 12.46 -1.48
CA PHE A 286 16.49 11.68 -0.39
C PHE A 286 16.50 10.16 -0.61
N ASN A 287 15.94 9.66 -1.73
CA ASN A 287 15.97 8.25 -2.12
C ASN A 287 17.38 7.62 -2.04
N SER A 288 18.43 8.35 -2.42
CA SER A 288 19.79 7.82 -2.55
C SER A 288 20.50 7.48 -1.23
N GLU A 289 19.86 7.72 -0.08
CA GLU A 289 20.42 7.46 1.25
C GLU A 289 19.41 6.84 2.22
N THR A 290 18.21 6.50 1.76
CA THR A 290 17.10 6.09 2.63
C THR A 290 16.41 4.82 2.18
N THR A 291 15.67 4.22 3.09
CA THR A 291 14.70 3.16 2.80
C THR A 291 13.29 3.67 3.09
N GLY A 292 12.33 3.34 2.23
CA GLY A 292 10.94 3.77 2.36
C GLY A 292 10.05 2.64 2.88
N ILE A 293 9.29 2.92 3.94
CA ILE A 293 8.31 2.01 4.53
C ILE A 293 6.95 2.70 4.48
N SER A 294 5.99 2.15 3.75
CA SER A 294 4.63 2.72 3.64
C SER A 294 3.60 1.88 4.38
N ILE A 295 2.77 2.51 5.20
CA ILE A 295 1.62 1.82 5.80
C ILE A 295 0.42 1.96 4.86
N LEU A 296 -0.19 0.82 4.49
CA LEU A 296 -1.36 0.77 3.62
C LEU A 296 -2.56 1.44 4.31
N GLY A 297 -3.01 2.55 3.76
CA GLY A 297 -4.15 3.31 4.26
C GLY A 297 -3.93 4.83 4.29
N THR A 298 -4.87 5.51 4.94
CA THR A 298 -4.82 6.95 5.22
C THR A 298 -4.83 7.17 6.72
N TYR A 299 -3.87 7.97 7.17
CA TYR A 299 -3.60 8.19 8.59
C TYR A 299 -3.44 9.67 8.93
N THR A 300 -4.21 10.50 8.23
CA THR A 300 -4.33 11.93 8.52
C THR A 300 -5.06 12.11 9.86
N ASP A 301 -6.28 11.60 9.97
CA ASP A 301 -7.12 11.79 11.16
C ASP A 301 -7.20 10.57 12.08
N ALA A 302 -6.88 9.38 11.57
CA ALA A 302 -6.89 8.12 12.33
C ALA A 302 -5.46 7.60 12.50
N ALA A 303 -5.10 7.19 13.72
CA ALA A 303 -3.80 6.55 13.94
C ALA A 303 -3.80 5.11 13.41
N PRO A 304 -2.67 4.59 12.91
CA PRO A 304 -2.56 3.18 12.58
C PRO A 304 -2.75 2.29 13.82
N PRO A 305 -3.27 1.06 13.65
CA PRO A 305 -3.29 0.08 14.72
C PRO A 305 -1.87 -0.23 15.24
N ASN A 306 -1.80 -0.73 16.49
CA ASN A 306 -0.53 -1.04 17.13
C ASN A 306 0.25 -2.13 16.40
N GLU A 307 -0.44 -3.03 15.71
CA GLU A 307 0.11 -4.09 14.89
C GLU A 307 0.97 -3.49 13.76
N ALA A 308 0.41 -2.54 13.01
CA ALA A 308 1.14 -1.81 11.96
C ALA A 308 2.33 -1.02 12.52
N LEU A 309 2.13 -0.27 13.62
CA LEU A 309 3.19 0.49 14.27
C LEU A 309 4.34 -0.40 14.77
N THR A 310 4.00 -1.57 15.32
CA THR A 310 4.96 -2.56 15.81
C THR A 310 5.77 -3.16 14.67
N SER A 311 5.11 -3.55 13.58
CA SER A 311 5.78 -4.13 12.41
C SER A 311 6.71 -3.13 11.73
N VAL A 312 6.27 -1.87 11.57
CA VAL A 312 7.13 -0.79 11.06
C VAL A 312 8.32 -0.54 11.98
N ALA A 313 8.12 -0.54 13.31
CA ALA A 313 9.21 -0.35 14.26
C ALA A 313 10.24 -1.50 14.19
N ARG A 314 9.79 -2.76 14.17
CA ARG A 314 10.68 -3.94 14.05
C ARG A 314 11.44 -3.93 12.73
N LEU A 315 10.74 -3.66 11.62
CA LEU A 315 11.34 -3.54 10.29
C LEU A 315 12.38 -2.42 10.22
N ALA A 316 12.05 -1.22 10.70
CA ALA A 316 12.98 -0.10 10.69
C ALA A 316 14.18 -0.37 11.60
N GLY A 317 13.97 -0.97 12.78
CA GLY A 317 15.04 -1.37 13.71
C GLY A 317 16.01 -2.36 13.07
N TRP A 318 15.50 -3.44 12.48
CA TRP A 318 16.33 -4.41 11.74
C TRP A 318 17.05 -3.76 10.56
N LYS A 319 16.33 -3.05 9.70
CA LYS A 319 16.88 -2.51 8.46
C LYS A 319 17.97 -1.49 8.70
N LEU A 320 17.79 -0.60 9.68
CA LEU A 320 18.82 0.37 10.10
C LEU A 320 19.97 -0.31 10.86
N GLY A 321 19.69 -1.37 11.61
CA GLY A 321 20.68 -2.17 12.31
C GLY A 321 21.71 -2.83 11.39
N LEU A 322 21.31 -3.26 10.18
CA LEU A 322 22.22 -3.81 9.16
C LEU A 322 23.37 -2.84 8.80
N ASP A 323 23.14 -1.53 8.94
CA ASP A 323 24.11 -0.48 8.63
C ASP A 323 24.67 0.23 9.89
N GLY A 324 24.32 -0.26 11.09
CA GLY A 324 24.77 0.30 12.37
C GLY A 324 24.15 1.66 12.72
N VAL A 325 22.95 1.96 12.22
CA VAL A 325 22.24 3.21 12.50
C VAL A 325 21.33 3.03 13.72
N ASP A 326 21.51 3.86 14.77
CA ASP A 326 20.58 3.92 15.92
C ASP A 326 19.20 4.42 15.47
N PRO A 327 18.12 3.60 15.57
CA PRO A 327 16.79 3.99 15.13
C PRO A 327 16.22 5.22 15.86
N ALA A 328 16.66 5.48 17.09
CA ALA A 328 16.26 6.65 17.85
C ALA A 328 17.27 7.81 17.78
N GLY A 329 18.31 7.68 16.96
CA GLY A 329 19.32 8.68 16.69
C GLY A 329 18.93 9.68 15.60
N THR A 330 19.95 10.34 15.04
CA THR A 330 19.80 11.26 13.90
C THR A 330 20.73 10.88 12.76
N ALA A 331 20.29 11.12 11.53
CA ALA A 331 21.07 10.95 10.32
C ALA A 331 21.33 12.31 9.66
N VAL A 332 22.47 12.43 8.98
CA VAL A 332 22.74 13.56 8.09
C VAL A 332 22.60 13.06 6.65
N LEU A 333 21.60 13.60 5.95
CA LEU A 333 21.31 13.28 4.56
C LEU A 333 21.74 14.41 3.64
N THR A 334 22.09 14.07 2.41
CA THR A 334 22.52 14.96 1.34
C THR A 334 21.38 15.09 0.34
N ALA A 335 20.84 16.29 0.18
CA ALA A 335 19.73 16.52 -0.73
C ALA A 335 20.17 16.31 -2.20
N GLY A 336 19.62 15.30 -2.87
CA GLY A 336 19.83 15.04 -4.30
C GLY A 336 19.18 16.07 -5.22
N ALA A 337 18.23 16.86 -4.68
CA ALA A 337 17.53 17.94 -5.37
C ALA A 337 17.31 19.14 -4.43
N ALA A 338 17.12 20.33 -5.01
CA ALA A 338 16.58 21.46 -4.28
C ALA A 338 15.11 21.19 -3.95
N GLY A 339 14.63 21.71 -2.82
CA GLY A 339 13.28 21.41 -2.36
C GLY A 339 12.83 22.27 -1.20
N LYS A 340 11.59 22.03 -0.80
CA LYS A 340 10.92 22.63 0.35
C LYS A 340 10.12 21.53 1.04
N ASN A 341 10.11 21.51 2.37
CA ASN A 341 9.30 20.56 3.13
C ASN A 341 7.94 21.15 3.54
N HIS A 342 7.07 20.34 4.13
CA HIS A 342 5.74 20.73 4.58
C HIS A 342 5.76 21.91 5.57
N ALA A 343 6.75 21.94 6.47
CA ALA A 343 6.97 23.06 7.41
C ALA A 343 7.53 24.32 6.76
N GLY A 344 7.72 24.31 5.44
CA GLY A 344 8.15 25.45 4.64
C GLY A 344 9.66 25.73 4.62
N LYS A 345 10.47 24.84 5.18
CA LYS A 345 11.94 24.93 5.12
C LYS A 345 12.42 24.55 3.73
N SER A 346 13.23 25.41 3.11
CA SER A 346 13.83 25.18 1.79
C SER A 346 15.31 24.83 1.86
N TRP A 347 15.83 24.15 0.83
CA TRP A 347 17.24 23.83 0.68
C TRP A 347 17.66 23.75 -0.79
N ALA A 348 18.97 23.84 -1.04
CA ALA A 348 19.56 23.63 -2.35
C ALA A 348 20.00 22.16 -2.52
N LYS A 349 20.18 21.72 -3.78
CA LYS A 349 20.83 20.45 -4.08
C LYS A 349 22.25 20.40 -3.46
N GLY A 350 22.61 19.28 -2.86
CA GLY A 350 23.87 19.06 -2.15
C GLY A 350 23.86 19.53 -0.69
N ALA A 351 22.78 20.18 -0.22
CA ALA A 351 22.67 20.57 1.18
C ALA A 351 22.70 19.34 2.11
N ARG A 352 23.43 19.46 3.23
CA ARG A 352 23.49 18.44 4.28
C ARG A 352 22.49 18.79 5.37
N LEU A 353 21.46 17.97 5.53
CA LEU A 353 20.35 18.19 6.44
C LEU A 353 20.31 17.11 7.50
N ARG A 354 19.99 17.49 8.74
CA ARG A 354 19.84 16.56 9.86
C ARG A 354 18.38 16.16 10.01
N PHE A 355 18.14 14.85 10.10
CA PHE A 355 16.84 14.23 10.32
C PHE A 355 16.93 13.25 11.50
N PRO A 356 15.82 12.96 12.21
CA PRO A 356 15.72 11.70 12.96
C PRO A 356 16.00 10.50 12.04
N ALA A 357 16.63 9.45 12.56
CA ALA A 357 16.93 8.25 11.76
C ALA A 357 15.67 7.57 11.21
N ILE A 358 14.53 7.71 11.90
CA ILE A 358 13.20 7.39 11.39
C ILE A 358 12.38 8.68 11.39
N HIS A 359 11.92 9.12 10.23
CA HIS A 359 11.20 10.38 10.04
C HIS A 359 10.09 10.25 8.99
N GLY A 360 9.19 11.22 8.90
CA GLY A 360 8.06 11.19 7.97
C GLY A 360 8.44 11.77 6.61
N HIS A 361 7.72 11.40 5.55
CA HIS A 361 7.94 11.98 4.22
C HIS A 361 7.90 13.52 4.21
N ARG A 362 6.94 14.11 4.94
CA ARG A 362 6.76 15.56 5.11
C ARG A 362 7.97 16.31 5.69
N ASP A 363 8.93 15.61 6.31
CA ASP A 363 10.16 16.23 6.79
C ASP A 363 11.12 16.59 5.64
N GLY A 364 11.11 15.78 4.58
CA GLY A 364 11.99 15.88 3.42
C GLY A 364 11.29 16.37 2.14
N TYR A 365 9.97 16.50 2.13
CA TYR A 365 9.21 16.97 0.97
C TYR A 365 7.94 17.75 1.37
N ASN A 366 7.38 18.55 0.45
CA ASN A 366 6.16 19.32 0.69
C ASN A 366 4.93 18.46 0.42
N THR A 367 4.60 17.61 1.38
CA THR A 367 3.52 16.62 1.34
C THR A 367 2.88 16.53 2.73
N GLU A 368 1.64 16.07 2.81
CA GLU A 368 1.01 15.71 4.08
C GLU A 368 1.41 14.30 4.53
N CYS A 369 1.95 13.46 3.66
CA CYS A 369 2.40 12.11 4.00
C CYS A 369 3.40 12.13 5.18
N PRO A 370 3.23 11.32 6.24
CA PRO A 370 2.38 10.12 6.34
C PRO A 370 0.99 10.36 6.99
N GLY A 371 0.47 11.59 6.96
CA GLY A 371 -0.73 11.99 7.69
C GLY A 371 -0.44 12.37 9.15
N ASP A 372 -1.24 13.28 9.71
CA ASP A 372 -0.99 13.89 11.02
C ASP A 372 -1.00 12.86 12.17
N ALA A 373 -1.97 11.95 12.17
CA ALA A 373 -2.10 10.95 13.21
C ALA A 373 -0.93 9.96 13.22
N LEU A 374 -0.47 9.47 12.05
CA LEU A 374 0.73 8.62 11.97
C LEU A 374 2.02 9.41 12.22
N TYR A 375 2.13 10.64 11.73
CA TYR A 375 3.29 11.49 12.01
C TYR A 375 3.49 11.71 13.52
N GLY A 376 2.39 11.87 14.26
CA GLY A 376 2.39 11.91 15.73
C GLY A 376 2.93 10.65 16.41
N GLN A 377 2.92 9.49 15.75
CA GLN A 377 3.43 8.22 16.27
C GLN A 377 4.91 7.94 15.96
N LEU A 378 5.60 8.80 15.18
CA LEU A 378 7.02 8.61 14.87
C LEU A 378 7.94 8.53 16.11
N PRO A 379 7.71 9.28 17.22
CA PRO A 379 8.45 9.07 18.46
C PRO A 379 8.27 7.68 19.06
N THR A 380 7.05 7.14 19.00
CA THR A 380 6.72 5.78 19.47
C THR A 380 7.46 4.74 18.64
N ILE A 381 7.39 4.83 17.30
CA ILE A 381 8.09 3.94 16.37
C ILE A 381 9.59 3.96 16.64
N ARG A 382 10.22 5.14 16.83
CA ARG A 382 11.65 5.25 17.17
C ARG A 382 11.99 4.55 18.48
N SER A 383 11.15 4.73 19.51
CA SER A 383 11.36 4.11 20.82
C SER A 383 11.32 2.59 20.75
N TRP A 384 10.32 2.03 20.06
CA TRP A 384 10.17 0.59 19.86
C TRP A 384 11.27 0.01 18.97
N ALA A 385 11.61 0.68 17.86
CA ALA A 385 12.66 0.25 16.94
C ALA A 385 14.04 0.18 17.61
N ALA A 386 14.33 1.10 18.53
CA ALA A 386 15.57 1.12 19.29
C ALA A 386 15.58 0.20 20.53
N GLY A 387 14.51 -0.58 20.75
CA GLY A 387 14.37 -1.43 21.94
C GLY A 387 14.30 -0.66 23.27
N ARG A 388 13.98 0.64 23.23
CA ARG A 388 13.91 1.51 24.43
C ARG A 388 12.58 1.39 25.17
N ALA A 389 11.58 0.83 24.51
CA ALA A 389 10.32 0.41 25.11
C ALA A 389 9.87 -0.90 24.45
N THR A 390 9.16 -1.72 25.21
CA THR A 390 8.58 -2.97 24.70
C THR A 390 7.45 -2.65 23.74
N ALA A 391 7.62 -3.01 22.47
CA ALA A 391 6.53 -2.97 21.51
C ALA A 391 5.48 -4.05 21.88
N PRO A 392 4.19 -3.83 21.59
CA PRO A 392 3.17 -4.87 21.67
C PRO A 392 3.60 -6.17 20.96
N ALA A 393 3.11 -7.30 21.45
CA ALA A 393 3.22 -8.54 20.68
C ALA A 393 2.35 -8.41 19.42
N LEU A 394 2.87 -8.91 18.29
CA LEU A 394 2.03 -9.16 17.12
C LEU A 394 1.23 -10.45 17.40
N PRO A 395 -0.06 -10.50 16.99
CA PRO A 395 -0.92 -11.65 17.21
C PRO A 395 -0.43 -12.93 16.53
#